data_AF-A0A2K3KQT5-F1
#
_entry.id   AF-A0A2K3KQT5-F1
#
_cell.length_a   1.000
_cell.length_b   1.000
_cell.length_c   1.000
_cell.angle_alpha   90.00
_cell.angle_beta   90.00
_cell.angle_gamma   90.00
#
_symmetry.space_group_name_H-M   'P 1'
#
loop_
_entity.id
_entity.type
_entity.pdbx_description
1 polymer ?
#
loop_
_entity_poly.entity_id
_entity_poly.type
_entity_poly.pdbx_seq_one_letter_code
_entity_poly.pdbx_strand_id
1 'polypeptide(L)' 'MQGWSDSDYAGDYDDRKSTSGYVFTLGDSAIFWSSKKQPIVTLSTTEA' A
#
# COMPACT_ATOMS: atom_id res chain seq x y z
N MET A 1 -10.85 -14.99 -7.39
CA MET A 1 -9.62 -14.42 -6.81
C MET A 1 -9.90 -12.95 -6.57
N GLN A 2 -9.75 -12.47 -5.35
CA GLN A 2 -10.04 -11.08 -4.99
C GLN A 2 -8.76 -10.42 -4.50
N GLY A 3 -8.45 -9.24 -5.04
CA GLY A 3 -7.26 -8.48 -4.71
C GLY A 3 -7.64 -7.18 -4.02
N TRP A 4 -6.94 -6.88 -2.94
CA TRP A 4 -7.08 -5.65 -2.18
C TRP A 4 -5.75 -4.92 -2.19
N SER A 5 -5.78 -3.62 -2.40
CA SER A 5 -4.61 -2.75 -2.32
C SER A 5 -4.93 -1.61 -1.38
N ASP A 6 -4.05 -1.37 -0.42
CA ASP A 6 -4.15 -0.30 0.55
C ASP A 6 -2.91 0.59 0.44
N SER A 7 -3.10 1.88 0.71
CA SER A 7 -2.00 2.84 0.80
C SER A 7 -2.32 3.83 1.92
N ASP A 8 -1.70 3.62 3.08
CA ASP A 8 -1.78 4.57 4.17
C ASP A 8 -0.70 5.64 4.02
N TYR A 9 -1.13 6.90 4.03
CA TYR A 9 -0.26 8.08 4.05
C TYR A 9 -0.34 8.82 5.40
N ALA A 10 -1.37 8.55 6.20
CA ALA A 10 -1.79 9.46 7.28
C ALA A 10 -1.28 9.06 8.67
N GLY A 11 -0.71 7.87 8.86
CA GLY A 11 -0.23 7.39 10.17
C GLY A 11 1.19 7.80 10.56
N ASP A 12 2.04 8.23 9.63
CA ASP A 12 3.49 8.38 9.85
C ASP A 12 3.90 9.87 9.89
N TYR A 13 3.66 10.52 11.04
CA TYR A 13 3.96 11.95 11.26
C TYR A 13 5.47 12.27 11.19
N ASP A 14 6.31 11.25 11.43
CA ASP A 14 7.77 11.40 11.52
C ASP A 14 8.44 11.39 10.14
N ASP A 15 7.98 10.53 9.21
CA ASP A 15 8.70 10.26 7.95
C ASP A 15 7.90 10.69 6.70
N ARG A 16 6.60 11.00 6.82
CA ARG A 16 5.67 11.27 5.69
C ARG A 16 5.73 10.20 4.59
N LYS A 17 6.11 8.97 4.92
CA LYS A 17 6.26 7.91 3.93
C LYS A 17 5.01 7.07 3.89
N SER A 18 4.44 6.93 2.69
CA SER A 18 3.32 6.03 2.47
C SER A 18 3.73 4.59 2.72
N THR A 19 2.86 3.82 3.35
CA THR A 19 2.97 2.36 3.36
C THR A 19 1.99 1.83 2.34
N SER A 20 2.50 1.15 1.31
CA SER A 20 1.67 0.51 0.29
C SER A 20 1.65 -0.99 0.54
N GLY A 21 0.46 -1.58 0.55
CA GLY A 21 0.28 -3.02 0.73
C GLY A 21 -0.73 -3.58 -0.26
N TYR A 22 -0.56 -4.86 -0.60
CA TYR A 22 -1.56 -5.62 -1.35
C TYR A 22 -1.76 -7.00 -0.74
N VAL A 23 -2.97 -7.53 -0.87
CA VAL A 23 -3.33 -8.90 -0.50
C VAL A 23 -4.26 -9.49 -1.55
N PHE A 24 -3.94 -10.69 -1.99
CA PHE A 24 -4.75 -11.50 -2.88
C PHE A 24 -5.26 -12.72 -2.12
N THR A 25 -6.58 -12.90 -2.17
CA THR A 25 -7.27 -14.03 -1.56
C THR A 25 -7.85 -14.97 -2.62
N LEU A 26 -7.83 -16.26 -2.28
CA LEU A 26 -8.51 -17.33 -3.00
C LEU A 26 -9.48 -18.02 -2.02
N GLY A 27 -10.77 -17.76 -2.19
CA GLY A 27 -11.77 -18.12 -1.17
C GLY A 27 -11.56 -17.29 0.09
N ASP A 28 -11.56 -17.94 1.25
CA ASP A 28 -11.32 -17.35 2.57
C ASP A 28 -9.82 -17.21 2.93
N SER A 29 -8.92 -17.69 2.07
CA SER A 29 -7.49 -17.77 2.37
C SER A 29 -6.67 -16.73 1.60
N ALA A 30 -5.78 -16.01 2.29
CA ALA A 30 -4.79 -15.15 1.65
C ALA A 30 -3.64 -15.99 1.06
N ILE A 31 -3.40 -15.84 -0.24
CA ILE A 31 -2.39 -16.63 -0.99
C ILE A 31 -1.17 -15.81 -1.38
N PHE A 32 -1.32 -14.50 -1.56
CA PHE A 32 -0.21 -13.59 -1.84
C PHE A 32 -0.44 -12.28 -1.10
N TRP A 33 0.57 -11.79 -0.40
CA TRP A 33 0.52 -10.49 0.23
C TRP A 33 1.91 -9.87 0.27
N SER A 34 1.96 -8.55 0.27
CA SER A 34 3.20 -7.80 0.52
C SER A 34 2.82 -6.44 1.09
N SER A 35 3.61 -5.97 2.06
CA SER A 35 3.52 -4.62 2.58
C SER A 35 4.90 -3.99 2.53
N LYS A 36 4.99 -2.82 1.89
CA LYS A 36 6.24 -2.09 1.71
C LYS A 36 6.04 -0.65 2.12
N LYS A 37 6.80 -0.22 3.13
CA LYS A 37 6.99 1.20 3.43
C LYS A 37 7.79 1.80 2.27
N GLN A 38 7.24 2.82 1.61
CA GLN A 38 7.95 3.50 0.52
C GLN A 38 9.23 4.12 1.11
N PRO A 39 10.40 3.90 0.51
CA PRO A 39 11.66 4.45 1.05
C PRO A 39 11.78 5.96 0.84
N ILE A 40 11.01 6.53 -0.08
CA ILE A 40 11.03 7.94 -0.48
C ILE A 40 9.59 8.43 -0.59
N VAL A 41 9.33 9.65 -0.08
CA VAL A 41 8.08 10.36 -0.38
C VAL A 41 8.18 10.85 -1.83
N THR A 42 7.60 10.10 -2.76
CA THR A 42 7.50 10.58 -4.13
C THR A 42 6.25 11.44 -4.21
N LEU A 43 6.44 12.76 -4.37
CA LEU A 43 5.36 13.67 -4.75
C LEU A 43 4.84 13.24 -6.13
N SER A 44 3.76 12.47 -6.16
CA SER A 44 3.05 12.20 -7.41
C SER A 44 2.15 13.39 -7.70
N THR A 45 2.57 14.27 -8.60
CA THR A 45 1.66 15.22 -9.26
C THR A 45 0.85 14.42 -10.28
N THR A 46 -0.41 14.13 -9.94
CA THR A 46 -1.39 13.72 -10.94
C THR A 46 -1.76 14.94 -11.75
N GLU A 47 -1.24 15.04 -12.96
CA GLU A 47 -1.79 15.93 -13.99
C GLU A 47 -3.03 15.23 -14.58
N ALA A 48 -4.15 15.95 -14.60
CA ALA A 48 -5.45 15.48 -15.09
C ALA A 48 -5.59 15.66 -16.61
#